data_AF-A0A8H4L7U6-F1
#
_entry.id   AF-A0A8H4L7U6-F1
#
_cell.length_a   1.000
_cell.length_b   1.000
_cell.length_c   1.000
_cell.angle_alpha   90.00
_cell.angle_beta   90.00
_cell.angle_gamma   90.00
#
_symmetry.space_group_name_H-M   'P 1'
#
loop_
_entity.id
_entity.type
_entity.pdbx_description
1 polymer ?
#
loop_
_entity_poly.entity_id
_entity_poly.type
_entity_poly.pdbx_seq_one_letter_code
_entity_poly.pdbx_strand_id
1 'polypeptide(L)'
;MLALRVPHLASLYTVVYGHGYLSKPMSRTGLNAEAGPDTCPECAILEPVTAWPDLDEAKVGRSGPCGYNARVSVDYNQPGANWGKEPVVTYSPGQVVDVQWCVDNNGDHGGMFAYRICQDQAIVNKFLDPSYIPTEAEKQAAEDCFEEGILPCTDVDGQTCGYSPDCSSDQPCWRNDWFTCKSFQGNEDGKGCRGVDNAPINSCYTSIAGGYTVSAKIKIPDYVSEHTLLSFKWNSFQTPQVYLTCADIAISAS
;
A
#
# COMPACT_ATOMS: atom_id res chain seq x y z
N MET A 1 -16.10 54.69 -20.88
CA MET A 1 -15.85 54.35 -19.46
C MET A 1 -15.52 52.87 -19.38
N LEU A 2 -14.49 52.54 -18.59
CA LEU A 2 -13.73 51.29 -18.55
C LEU A 2 -14.58 50.01 -18.45
N ALA A 3 -14.28 49.03 -19.32
CA ALA A 3 -14.69 47.65 -19.15
C ALA A 3 -13.83 47.00 -18.06
N LEU A 4 -14.44 46.61 -16.93
CA LEU A 4 -13.80 45.81 -15.90
C LEU A 4 -13.62 44.38 -16.44
N ARG A 5 -12.38 43.99 -16.74
CA ARG A 5 -12.01 42.59 -16.98
C ARG A 5 -11.72 41.94 -15.63
N VAL A 6 -12.52 40.95 -15.25
CA VAL A 6 -12.24 40.04 -14.13
C VAL A 6 -11.13 39.09 -14.58
N PRO A 7 -9.96 39.02 -13.92
CA PRO A 7 -8.99 37.99 -14.21
C PRO A 7 -9.48 36.67 -13.62
N HIS A 8 -9.71 35.67 -14.47
CA HIS A 8 -9.81 34.29 -14.03
C HIS A 8 -8.43 33.85 -13.55
N LEU A 9 -8.23 33.78 -12.23
CA LEU A 9 -7.13 33.01 -11.66
C LEU A 9 -7.39 31.53 -11.98
N ALA A 10 -6.65 30.99 -12.94
CA ALA A 10 -6.48 29.55 -13.07
C ALA A 10 -5.66 29.09 -11.86
N SER A 11 -6.31 28.47 -10.87
CA SER A 11 -5.60 27.82 -9.77
C SER A 11 -4.92 26.58 -10.36
N LEU A 12 -3.60 26.66 -10.56
CA LEU A 12 -2.75 25.50 -10.79
C LEU A 12 -2.77 24.68 -9.51
N TYR A 13 -3.66 23.70 -9.42
CA TYR A 13 -3.58 22.67 -8.39
C TYR A 13 -2.24 21.96 -8.58
N THR A 14 -1.25 22.29 -7.76
CA THR A 14 -0.09 21.43 -7.57
C THR A 14 -0.63 20.16 -6.94
N VAL A 15 -0.91 19.16 -7.77
CA VAL A 15 -1.30 17.84 -7.31
C VAL A 15 -0.06 17.26 -6.64
N VAL A 16 0.03 17.40 -5.33
CA VAL A 16 1.00 16.67 -4.54
C VAL A 16 0.44 15.25 -4.47
N TYR A 17 0.87 14.41 -5.42
CA TYR A 17 0.55 12.99 -5.38
C TYR A 17 1.21 12.40 -4.13
N GLY A 18 0.53 11.46 -3.49
CA GLY A 18 1.10 10.72 -2.36
C GLY A 18 2.01 9.68 -2.93
N HIS A 19 2.89 9.17 -2.10
CA HIS A 19 3.97 8.37 -2.63
C HIS A 19 4.46 7.41 -1.57
N GLY A 20 4.23 6.11 -1.78
CA GLY A 20 4.76 5.08 -0.92
C GLY A 20 4.57 3.66 -1.47
N TYR A 21 5.32 2.72 -0.89
CA TYR A 21 5.30 1.30 -1.30
C TYR A 21 5.79 0.39 -0.16
N LEU A 22 5.41 -0.90 -0.20
CA LEU A 22 5.87 -1.91 0.76
C LEU A 22 7.38 -2.18 0.60
N SER A 23 8.14 -2.02 1.69
CA SER A 23 9.61 -2.18 1.72
C SER A 23 10.08 -3.38 2.54
N LYS A 24 9.24 -3.95 3.42
CA LYS A 24 9.54 -5.17 4.18
C LYS A 24 8.26 -6.02 4.39
N PRO A 25 8.24 -7.29 3.96
CA PRO A 25 9.18 -7.90 3.03
C PRO A 25 9.24 -7.12 1.70
N MET A 26 10.36 -7.19 0.97
CA MET A 26 10.54 -6.36 -0.20
C MET A 26 9.49 -6.69 -1.27
N SER A 27 8.72 -5.68 -1.67
CA SER A 27 7.67 -5.84 -2.67
C SER A 27 8.22 -6.01 -4.08
N ARG A 28 7.38 -6.46 -5.00
CA ARG A 28 7.66 -6.48 -6.44
C ARG A 28 8.10 -5.11 -6.96
N THR A 29 7.45 -4.06 -6.48
CA THR A 29 7.79 -2.65 -6.77
C THR A 29 9.19 -2.30 -6.27
N GLY A 30 9.49 -2.65 -5.01
CA GLY A 30 10.81 -2.43 -4.42
C GLY A 30 11.93 -3.21 -5.12
N LEU A 31 11.72 -4.50 -5.41
CA LEU A 31 12.67 -5.33 -6.15
C LEU A 31 12.99 -4.75 -7.53
N ASN A 32 11.99 -4.23 -8.23
CA ASN A 32 12.20 -3.64 -9.54
C ASN A 32 12.89 -2.27 -9.48
N ALA A 33 12.72 -1.52 -8.39
CA ALA A 33 13.49 -0.31 -8.14
C ALA A 33 14.95 -0.63 -7.79
N GLU A 34 15.20 -1.64 -6.95
CA GLU A 34 16.56 -2.11 -6.62
C GLU A 34 17.31 -2.58 -7.87
N ALA A 35 16.62 -3.23 -8.79
CA ALA A 35 17.19 -3.64 -10.07
C ALA A 35 17.42 -2.46 -11.04
N GLY A 36 16.78 -1.30 -10.82
CA GLY A 36 16.92 -0.08 -11.61
C GLY A 36 15.78 0.30 -12.58
N PRO A 37 14.97 -0.63 -13.14
CA PRO A 37 13.91 -0.26 -14.08
C PRO A 37 12.77 0.59 -13.51
N ASP A 38 12.41 0.44 -12.23
CA ASP A 38 11.44 1.35 -11.60
C ASP A 38 12.14 2.58 -11.04
N THR A 39 11.98 3.71 -11.73
CA THR A 39 12.62 4.99 -11.38
C THR A 39 11.84 5.80 -10.36
N CYS A 40 10.63 5.36 -9.97
CA CYS A 40 9.82 5.97 -8.92
C CYS A 40 8.92 4.88 -8.31
N PRO A 41 9.45 3.99 -7.44
CA PRO A 41 8.65 2.92 -6.83
C PRO A 41 7.43 3.46 -6.07
N GLU A 42 7.56 4.64 -5.48
CA GLU A 42 6.51 5.32 -4.74
C GLU A 42 5.38 5.88 -5.63
N CYS A 43 5.53 5.87 -6.96
CA CYS A 43 4.54 6.39 -7.93
C CYS A 43 3.48 5.35 -8.36
N ALA A 44 3.48 4.13 -7.82
CA ALA A 44 2.49 3.10 -8.15
C ALA A 44 1.12 3.42 -7.51
N ILE A 45 0.29 4.18 -8.23
CA ILE A 45 -0.91 4.83 -7.71
C ILE A 45 -2.20 4.40 -8.42
N LEU A 46 -3.27 4.21 -7.64
CA LEU A 46 -4.65 4.08 -8.11
C LEU A 46 -5.37 5.42 -7.89
N GLU A 47 -5.72 6.11 -8.98
CA GLU A 47 -6.41 7.40 -8.94
C GLU A 47 -7.12 7.73 -10.28
N PRO A 48 -8.11 8.64 -10.26
CA PRO A 48 -8.81 9.15 -9.08
C PRO A 48 -9.82 8.11 -8.54
N VAL A 49 -9.88 7.92 -7.22
CA VAL A 49 -10.83 6.99 -6.56
C VAL A 49 -11.38 7.53 -5.24
N THR A 50 -12.50 6.99 -4.78
CA THR A 50 -12.97 7.21 -3.41
C THR A 50 -12.12 6.41 -2.43
N ALA A 51 -11.09 7.03 -1.86
CA ALA A 51 -10.20 6.36 -0.90
C ALA A 51 -10.67 6.48 0.57
N TRP A 52 -11.60 7.39 0.85
CA TRP A 52 -12.05 7.74 2.21
C TRP A 52 -13.50 8.26 2.19
N PRO A 53 -14.33 8.02 3.23
CA PRO A 53 -14.04 7.24 4.43
C PRO A 53 -14.24 5.73 4.28
N ASP A 54 -14.86 5.27 3.19
CA ASP A 54 -14.95 3.84 2.90
C ASP A 54 -13.64 3.37 2.26
N LEU A 55 -12.92 2.49 2.97
CA LEU A 55 -11.58 2.08 2.58
C LEU A 55 -11.58 1.02 1.46
N ASP A 56 -12.74 0.38 1.23
CA ASP A 56 -12.91 -0.77 0.35
C ASP A 56 -13.90 -0.48 -0.81
N GLU A 57 -14.51 0.71 -0.86
CA GLU A 57 -15.45 1.10 -1.93
C GLU A 57 -14.78 1.17 -3.33
N ALA A 58 -13.52 1.61 -3.40
CA ALA A 58 -12.83 1.83 -4.65
C ALA A 58 -12.44 0.51 -5.34
N LYS A 59 -12.95 0.30 -6.56
CA LYS A 59 -12.45 -0.78 -7.43
C LYS A 59 -10.99 -0.56 -7.81
N VAL A 60 -10.21 -1.64 -7.84
CA VAL A 60 -8.76 -1.57 -8.07
C VAL A 60 -8.34 -1.47 -9.54
N GLY A 61 -9.27 -1.76 -10.46
CA GLY A 61 -9.05 -1.66 -11.91
C GLY A 61 -7.72 -2.26 -12.37
N ARG A 62 -6.96 -1.51 -13.16
CA ARG A 62 -5.64 -1.94 -13.66
C ARG A 62 -4.60 -2.10 -12.55
N SER A 63 -4.69 -1.33 -11.47
CA SER A 63 -3.71 -1.40 -10.38
C SER A 63 -3.69 -2.79 -9.75
N GLY A 64 -4.86 -3.38 -9.50
CA GLY A 64 -4.96 -4.68 -8.83
C GLY A 64 -4.27 -4.71 -7.46
N PRO A 65 -4.17 -5.89 -6.82
CA PRO A 65 -3.58 -6.02 -5.49
C PRO A 65 -2.06 -5.78 -5.46
N CYS A 66 -1.37 -5.79 -6.60
CA CYS A 66 0.09 -5.61 -6.67
C CYS A 66 0.54 -4.25 -7.20
N GLY A 67 -0.39 -3.41 -7.69
CA GLY A 67 -0.09 -2.09 -8.23
C GLY A 67 0.24 -2.07 -9.73
N TYR A 68 -0.05 -0.91 -10.33
CA TYR A 68 0.40 -0.56 -11.67
C TYR A 68 1.16 0.77 -11.57
N ASN A 69 2.40 0.81 -12.06
CA ASN A 69 3.19 2.03 -12.05
C ASN A 69 3.18 2.68 -13.44
N ALA A 70 2.39 3.74 -13.59
CA ALA A 70 2.27 4.49 -14.84
C ALA A 70 3.57 5.19 -15.26
N ARG A 71 4.45 5.55 -14.30
CA ARG A 71 5.74 6.20 -14.59
C ARG A 71 6.60 5.37 -15.52
N VAL A 72 6.64 4.06 -15.26
CA VAL A 72 7.47 3.09 -15.97
C VAL A 72 6.65 2.10 -16.79
N SER A 73 5.32 2.27 -16.83
CA SER A 73 4.38 1.40 -17.51
C SER A 73 4.47 -0.08 -17.10
N VAL A 74 4.73 -0.34 -15.82
CA VAL A 74 4.90 -1.71 -15.27
C VAL A 74 3.65 -2.15 -14.54
N ASP A 75 3.20 -3.37 -14.84
CA ASP A 75 2.11 -4.06 -14.15
C ASP A 75 2.70 -5.10 -13.19
N TYR A 76 2.66 -4.84 -11.89
CA TYR A 76 3.25 -5.72 -10.88
C TYR A 76 2.38 -6.94 -10.56
N ASN A 77 1.18 -7.03 -11.14
CA ASN A 77 0.31 -8.20 -10.97
C ASN A 77 0.81 -9.43 -11.75
N GLN A 78 1.74 -9.24 -12.69
CA GLN A 78 2.42 -10.32 -13.41
C GLN A 78 3.88 -10.41 -12.94
N PRO A 79 4.45 -11.62 -12.74
CA PRO A 79 5.89 -11.78 -12.52
C PRO A 79 6.71 -11.17 -13.66
N GLY A 80 7.76 -10.43 -13.29
CA GLY A 80 8.61 -9.72 -14.25
C GLY A 80 10.03 -10.27 -14.31
N ALA A 81 10.93 -9.50 -14.92
CA ALA A 81 12.34 -9.87 -15.00
C ALA A 81 13.00 -9.97 -13.61
N ASN A 82 12.59 -9.11 -12.66
CA ASN A 82 13.27 -8.94 -11.37
C ASN A 82 12.43 -9.31 -10.15
N TRP A 83 11.18 -9.74 -10.35
CA TRP A 83 10.22 -9.97 -9.25
C TRP A 83 9.25 -11.11 -9.59
N GLY A 84 8.51 -11.62 -8.59
CA GLY A 84 7.41 -12.55 -8.80
C GLY A 84 7.81 -13.99 -9.11
N LYS A 85 9.11 -14.31 -9.17
CA LYS A 85 9.61 -15.64 -9.56
C LYS A 85 9.68 -16.62 -8.40
N GLU A 86 10.03 -16.11 -7.22
CA GLU A 86 10.23 -16.89 -6.01
C GLU A 86 9.82 -16.04 -4.81
N PRO A 87 9.42 -16.65 -3.69
CA PRO A 87 9.28 -15.97 -2.41
C PRO A 87 10.55 -15.23 -1.98
N VAL A 88 10.39 -14.01 -1.48
CA VAL A 88 11.51 -13.24 -0.90
C VAL A 88 11.78 -13.59 0.56
N VAL A 89 10.82 -14.27 1.21
CA VAL A 89 10.88 -14.69 2.60
C VAL A 89 9.93 -15.86 2.84
N THR A 90 10.28 -16.72 3.80
CA THR A 90 9.43 -17.80 4.30
C THR A 90 9.06 -17.53 5.75
N TYR A 91 7.78 -17.68 6.08
CA TYR A 91 7.25 -17.58 7.42
C TYR A 91 6.63 -18.90 7.88
N SER A 92 6.41 -19.03 9.19
CA SER A 92 5.60 -20.12 9.75
C SER A 92 4.14 -19.68 9.91
N PRO A 93 3.16 -20.62 9.81
CA PRO A 93 1.78 -20.35 10.19
C PRO A 93 1.67 -19.76 11.60
N GLY A 94 0.86 -18.71 11.78
CA GLY A 94 0.66 -18.04 13.07
C GLY A 94 1.81 -17.14 13.53
N GLN A 95 2.91 -17.04 12.77
CA GLN A 95 4.09 -16.25 13.14
C GLN A 95 3.76 -14.75 13.18
N VAL A 96 4.17 -14.06 14.24
CA VAL A 96 4.17 -12.59 14.28
C VAL A 96 5.45 -12.07 13.63
N VAL A 97 5.30 -11.18 12.63
CA VAL A 97 6.42 -10.68 11.81
C VAL A 97 6.40 -9.16 11.71
N ASP A 98 7.58 -8.58 11.49
CA ASP A 98 7.72 -7.15 11.19
C ASP A 98 7.43 -6.90 9.71
N VAL A 99 6.58 -5.92 9.45
CA VAL A 99 6.33 -5.36 8.12
C VAL A 99 6.63 -3.87 8.11
N GLN A 100 7.00 -3.36 6.94
CA GLN A 100 7.36 -1.97 6.76
C GLN A 100 6.97 -1.50 5.37
N TRP A 101 6.47 -0.28 5.28
CA TRP A 101 6.35 0.44 4.02
C TRP A 101 7.13 1.76 4.10
N CYS A 102 7.42 2.33 2.93
CA CYS A 102 8.19 3.56 2.79
C CYS A 102 7.28 4.68 2.29
N VAL A 103 7.25 5.81 2.99
CA VAL A 103 6.52 7.02 2.59
C VAL A 103 7.51 8.10 2.14
N ASP A 104 7.28 8.72 0.99
CA ASP A 104 8.10 9.82 0.50
C ASP A 104 7.88 11.09 1.32
N ASN A 105 8.95 11.85 1.56
CA ASN A 105 8.88 13.10 2.33
C ASN A 105 7.89 14.13 1.77
N ASN A 106 7.68 14.17 0.46
CA ASN A 106 6.75 15.09 -0.19
C ASN A 106 5.37 14.48 -0.44
N GLY A 107 5.18 13.19 -0.13
CA GLY A 107 3.94 12.45 -0.43
C GLY A 107 3.29 11.81 0.79
N ASP A 108 3.48 12.36 1.99
CA ASP A 108 2.86 11.87 3.22
C ASP A 108 1.44 12.43 3.40
N HIS A 109 0.46 11.59 3.09
CA HIS A 109 -0.96 11.96 3.03
C HIS A 109 -1.81 11.54 4.23
N GLY A 110 -1.18 10.97 5.27
CA GLY A 110 -1.90 10.38 6.40
C GLY A 110 -2.83 9.24 5.96
N GLY A 111 -3.92 9.02 6.69
CA GLY A 111 -4.91 7.98 6.38
C GLY A 111 -4.64 6.64 7.06
N MET A 112 -4.99 5.55 6.37
CA MET A 112 -5.00 4.19 6.93
C MET A 112 -4.44 3.17 5.95
N PHE A 113 -3.78 2.14 6.47
CA PHE A 113 -3.15 1.11 5.67
C PHE A 113 -3.36 -0.29 6.26
N ALA A 114 -3.29 -1.31 5.41
CA ALA A 114 -3.47 -2.70 5.79
C ALA A 114 -2.55 -3.63 4.99
N TYR A 115 -2.36 -4.82 5.56
CA TYR A 115 -1.64 -5.94 4.96
C TYR A 115 -2.57 -7.14 4.87
N ARG A 116 -2.47 -7.90 3.79
CA ARG A 116 -3.50 -8.85 3.39
C ARG A 116 -2.90 -10.06 2.70
N ILE A 117 -3.47 -11.24 2.95
CA ILE A 117 -3.10 -12.49 2.29
C ILE A 117 -4.38 -13.17 1.80
N CYS A 118 -4.56 -13.26 0.49
CA CYS A 118 -5.60 -14.10 -0.12
C CYS A 118 -5.24 -15.58 0.11
N GLN A 119 -6.16 -16.33 0.74
CA GLN A 119 -5.97 -17.74 1.07
C GLN A 119 -6.57 -18.69 0.01
N ASP A 120 -7.05 -18.15 -1.11
CA ASP A 120 -7.41 -18.92 -2.31
C ASP A 120 -6.22 -18.96 -3.28
N GLN A 121 -5.48 -20.07 -3.25
CA GLN A 121 -4.30 -20.25 -4.10
C GLN A 121 -4.65 -20.25 -5.60
N ALA A 122 -5.86 -20.65 -6.01
CA ALA A 122 -6.22 -20.65 -7.42
C ALA A 122 -6.38 -19.22 -7.97
N ILE A 123 -6.87 -18.30 -7.13
CA ILE A 123 -6.87 -16.86 -7.43
C ILE A 123 -5.42 -16.34 -7.49
N VAL A 124 -4.62 -16.62 -6.46
CA VAL A 124 -3.24 -16.13 -6.38
C VAL A 124 -2.36 -16.64 -7.52
N ASN A 125 -2.52 -17.89 -7.96
CA ASN A 125 -1.73 -18.49 -9.03
C ASN A 125 -1.75 -17.70 -10.34
N LYS A 126 -2.85 -16.97 -10.63
CA LYS A 126 -2.93 -16.10 -11.82
C LYS A 126 -1.94 -14.94 -11.78
N PHE A 127 -1.49 -14.55 -10.58
CA PHE A 127 -0.52 -13.47 -10.32
C PHE A 127 0.90 -14.00 -10.18
N LEU A 128 1.09 -15.33 -10.28
CA LEU A 128 2.38 -16.02 -10.20
C LEU A 128 2.80 -16.62 -11.55
N ASP A 129 1.97 -16.52 -12.58
CA ASP A 129 2.28 -17.02 -13.93
C ASP A 129 2.95 -15.91 -14.78
N PRO A 130 4.25 -16.03 -15.12
CA PRO A 130 4.95 -15.04 -15.96
C PRO A 130 4.42 -14.98 -17.39
N SER A 131 3.63 -15.95 -17.84
CA SER A 131 3.01 -16.00 -19.17
C SER A 131 1.60 -15.45 -19.22
N TYR A 132 1.04 -15.04 -18.08
CA TYR A 132 -0.34 -14.58 -17.95
C TYR A 132 -0.43 -13.20 -17.29
N ILE A 133 -1.24 -12.30 -17.87
CA ILE A 133 -1.57 -11.01 -17.25
C ILE A 133 -3.01 -11.10 -16.74
N PRO A 134 -3.25 -11.01 -15.41
CA PRO A 134 -4.59 -10.99 -14.86
C PRO A 134 -5.44 -9.86 -15.47
N THR A 135 -6.67 -10.20 -15.84
CA THR A 135 -7.66 -9.21 -16.28
C THR A 135 -8.11 -8.31 -15.12
N GLU A 136 -8.72 -7.15 -15.41
CA GLU A 136 -9.24 -6.28 -14.34
C GLU A 136 -10.30 -6.98 -13.47
N ALA A 137 -11.11 -7.88 -14.05
CA ALA A 137 -12.07 -8.67 -13.30
C ALA A 137 -11.39 -9.65 -12.32
N GLU A 138 -10.28 -10.27 -12.75
CA GLU A 138 -9.51 -11.16 -11.88
C GLU A 138 -8.69 -10.39 -10.84
N LYS A 139 -8.24 -9.18 -11.17
CA LYS A 139 -7.64 -8.24 -10.21
C LYS A 139 -8.64 -7.83 -9.15
N GLN A 140 -9.88 -7.54 -9.51
CA GLN A 140 -10.93 -7.25 -8.54
C GLN A 140 -11.28 -8.48 -7.71
N ALA A 141 -11.47 -9.65 -8.32
CA ALA A 141 -11.74 -10.87 -7.57
C ALA A 141 -10.60 -11.24 -6.60
N ALA A 142 -9.35 -10.95 -6.97
CA ALA A 142 -8.22 -11.09 -6.08
C ALA A 142 -8.23 -10.06 -4.96
N GLU A 143 -8.51 -8.79 -5.25
CA GLU A 143 -8.68 -7.75 -4.23
C GLU A 143 -9.76 -8.14 -3.21
N ASP A 144 -10.91 -8.63 -3.66
CA ASP A 144 -11.99 -9.09 -2.78
C ASP A 144 -11.48 -10.23 -1.85
N CYS A 145 -10.71 -11.18 -2.37
CA CYS A 145 -10.06 -12.22 -1.56
C CYS A 145 -9.00 -11.66 -0.59
N PHE A 146 -8.27 -10.61 -0.96
CA PHE A 146 -7.33 -9.94 -0.06
C PHE A 146 -8.05 -9.14 1.03
N GLU A 147 -9.21 -8.53 0.74
CA GLU A 147 -10.04 -7.85 1.73
C GLU A 147 -10.60 -8.84 2.77
N GLU A 148 -11.04 -10.02 2.34
CA GLU A 148 -11.37 -11.13 3.25
C GLU A 148 -10.16 -11.63 4.05
N GLY A 149 -8.98 -11.58 3.43
CA GLY A 149 -7.69 -12.00 3.98
C GLY A 149 -6.91 -10.92 4.71
N ILE A 150 -7.58 -9.89 5.24
CA ILE A 150 -6.92 -8.85 6.03
C ILE A 150 -6.19 -9.44 7.23
N LEU A 151 -5.02 -8.88 7.56
CA LEU A 151 -4.23 -9.23 8.74
C LEU A 151 -4.40 -8.12 9.79
N PRO A 152 -5.35 -8.29 10.74
CA PRO A 152 -5.74 -7.23 11.64
C PRO A 152 -4.57 -6.77 12.52
N CYS A 153 -4.45 -5.46 12.76
CA CYS A 153 -3.52 -4.92 13.75
C CYS A 153 -3.73 -5.59 15.13
N THR A 154 -4.99 -5.85 15.47
CA THR A 154 -5.44 -6.39 16.76
C THR A 154 -5.05 -7.85 17.00
N ASP A 155 -4.57 -8.57 15.99
CA ASP A 155 -4.19 -9.99 16.12
C ASP A 155 -2.79 -10.16 16.73
N VAL A 156 -2.05 -9.07 16.93
CA VAL A 156 -0.72 -9.08 17.56
C VAL A 156 -0.82 -8.63 19.01
N ASP A 157 -0.56 -9.57 19.93
CA ASP A 157 -0.57 -9.30 21.37
C ASP A 157 0.39 -8.16 21.74
N GLY A 158 -0.13 -7.16 22.46
CA GLY A 158 0.64 -6.00 22.92
C GLY A 158 0.85 -4.90 21.87
N GLN A 159 0.41 -5.09 20.62
CA GLN A 159 0.39 -4.02 19.62
C GLN A 159 -0.74 -3.03 19.93
N THR A 160 -0.44 -1.72 19.81
CA THR A 160 -1.45 -0.67 20.00
C THR A 160 -2.17 -0.39 18.68
N CYS A 161 -3.47 -0.65 18.63
CA CYS A 161 -4.31 -0.49 17.45
C CYS A 161 -5.39 0.57 17.68
N GLY A 162 -5.04 1.82 17.35
CA GLY A 162 -5.94 2.97 17.50
C GLY A 162 -6.85 3.18 16.30
N TYR A 163 -7.87 4.01 16.49
CA TYR A 163 -8.70 4.54 15.41
C TYR A 163 -8.01 5.75 14.77
N SER A 164 -8.30 5.99 13.48
CA SER A 164 -7.75 7.17 12.80
C SER A 164 -8.26 8.46 13.45
N PRO A 165 -7.36 9.41 13.78
CA PRO A 165 -7.76 10.73 14.26
C PRO A 165 -8.44 11.58 13.18
N ASP A 166 -8.37 11.16 11.91
CA ASP A 166 -8.99 11.81 10.77
C ASP A 166 -10.34 11.15 10.41
N CYS A 167 -10.84 10.24 11.26
CA CYS A 167 -12.11 9.54 11.13
C CYS A 167 -13.04 9.81 12.33
N SER A 168 -14.35 9.91 12.09
CA SER A 168 -15.38 10.00 13.13
C SER A 168 -16.06 8.65 13.37
N SER A 169 -16.60 8.42 14.57
CA SER A 169 -17.12 7.10 15.00
C SER A 169 -18.32 6.56 14.23
N ASP A 170 -18.97 7.41 13.44
CA ASP A 170 -20.09 7.08 12.56
C ASP A 170 -19.67 6.80 11.11
N GLN A 171 -18.37 6.87 10.80
CA GLN A 171 -17.84 6.66 9.45
C GLN A 171 -17.26 5.25 9.25
N PRO A 172 -17.26 4.71 8.02
CA PRO A 172 -16.69 3.39 7.72
C PRO A 172 -15.21 3.22 8.06
N CYS A 173 -14.42 4.30 8.03
CA CYS A 173 -13.01 4.31 8.44
C CYS A 173 -12.81 4.08 9.95
N TRP A 174 -13.88 4.07 10.76
CA TRP A 174 -13.79 3.89 12.22
C TRP A 174 -13.63 2.41 12.59
N ARG A 175 -12.47 1.88 12.21
CA ARG A 175 -12.04 0.50 12.42
C ARG A 175 -10.56 0.49 12.80
N ASN A 176 -10.13 -0.58 13.48
CA ASN A 176 -8.75 -0.71 13.98
C ASN A 176 -8.15 -2.09 13.68
N ASP A 177 -8.80 -2.88 12.83
CA ASP A 177 -8.18 -3.98 12.10
C ASP A 177 -7.17 -3.43 11.08
N TRP A 178 -7.49 -2.31 10.42
CA TRP A 178 -6.52 -1.51 9.69
C TRP A 178 -5.59 -0.73 10.64
N PHE A 179 -4.38 -0.45 10.17
CA PHE A 179 -3.45 0.46 10.82
C PHE A 179 -3.79 1.90 10.43
N THR A 180 -3.44 2.85 11.30
CA THR A 180 -3.63 4.28 11.02
C THR A 180 -2.34 5.06 11.18
N CYS A 181 -2.14 6.00 10.27
CA CYS A 181 -1.13 7.04 10.41
C CYS A 181 -1.49 7.99 11.57
N LYS A 182 -0.54 8.86 11.97
CA LYS A 182 -0.88 9.99 12.86
C LYS A 182 -1.75 10.99 12.09
N SER A 183 -2.38 11.91 12.82
CA SER A 183 -3.26 12.90 12.19
C SER A 183 -2.53 13.68 11.11
N PHE A 184 -3.20 13.85 9.97
CA PHE A 184 -2.66 14.65 8.88
C PHE A 184 -2.45 16.12 9.30
N GLN A 185 -3.27 16.65 10.21
CA GLN A 185 -3.13 18.01 10.75
C GLN A 185 -2.28 18.10 12.03
N GLY A 186 -1.63 17.00 12.43
CA GLY A 186 -0.82 16.93 13.67
C GLY A 186 0.39 17.87 13.70
N ASN A 187 0.88 18.13 14.92
CA ASN A 187 2.06 18.97 15.22
C ASN A 187 3.37 18.14 15.23
N GLU A 188 4.47 18.74 15.72
CA GLU A 188 5.85 18.23 15.68
C GLU A 188 6.08 16.84 16.30
N ASP A 189 5.21 16.36 17.19
CA ASP A 189 5.29 15.01 17.80
C ASP A 189 5.01 13.85 16.81
N GLY A 190 4.69 14.19 15.56
CA GLY A 190 4.45 13.26 14.47
C GLY A 190 3.23 13.71 13.65
N LYS A 191 3.46 14.04 12.38
CA LYS A 191 2.42 14.34 11.39
C LYS A 191 2.36 13.22 10.37
N GLY A 192 1.15 12.83 9.97
CA GLY A 192 0.95 11.85 8.89
C GLY A 192 1.54 10.48 9.22
N CYS A 193 1.93 9.76 8.18
CA CYS A 193 2.42 8.40 8.26
C CYS A 193 3.87 8.34 8.75
N ARG A 194 4.73 9.31 8.41
CA ARG A 194 6.11 9.34 8.92
C ARG A 194 6.18 9.43 10.46
N GLY A 195 5.15 10.00 11.08
CA GLY A 195 5.03 10.11 12.54
C GLY A 195 4.76 8.79 13.27
N VAL A 196 4.52 7.69 12.55
CA VAL A 196 4.37 6.35 13.15
C VAL A 196 5.70 5.88 13.74
N ASP A 197 6.77 5.90 12.93
CA ASP A 197 8.11 5.51 13.38
C ASP A 197 8.92 6.70 13.92
N ASN A 198 8.62 7.93 13.46
CA ASN A 198 9.45 9.11 13.65
C ASN A 198 10.92 8.86 13.22
N ALA A 199 11.09 8.09 12.13
CA ALA A 199 12.39 7.72 11.59
C ALA A 199 13.10 8.93 10.96
N PRO A 200 14.44 8.92 10.84
CA PRO A 200 15.14 9.94 10.05
C PRO A 200 14.79 9.86 8.56
N ILE A 201 14.91 10.98 7.85
CA ILE A 201 14.78 11.03 6.39
C ILE A 201 15.80 10.10 5.73
N ASN A 202 15.41 9.43 4.65
CA ASN A 202 16.17 8.38 3.97
C ASN A 202 16.37 7.10 4.80
N SER A 203 15.50 6.83 5.77
CA SER A 203 15.46 5.53 6.46
C SER A 203 15.00 4.40 5.54
N CYS A 204 14.31 4.74 4.45
CA CYS A 204 14.05 3.88 3.30
C CYS A 204 14.11 4.70 2.00
N TYR A 205 14.19 4.01 0.87
CA TYR A 205 14.35 4.65 -0.44
C TYR A 205 13.01 5.17 -0.99
N THR A 206 12.99 6.42 -1.44
CA THR A 206 12.04 6.95 -2.42
C THR A 206 12.82 7.84 -3.38
N SER A 207 12.36 7.96 -4.62
CA SER A 207 13.09 8.70 -5.65
C SER A 207 12.92 10.21 -5.56
N ILE A 208 11.76 10.69 -5.07
CA ILE A 208 11.36 12.10 -5.16
C ILE A 208 12.05 12.98 -4.11
N ALA A 209 11.94 12.64 -2.81
CA ALA A 209 12.39 13.51 -1.73
C ALA A 209 13.00 12.78 -0.53
N GLY A 210 13.29 11.48 -0.65
CA GLY A 210 13.77 10.65 0.44
C GLY A 210 12.64 10.12 1.31
N GLY A 211 12.79 8.87 1.76
CA GLY A 211 11.70 8.14 2.39
C GLY A 211 11.82 8.05 3.91
N TYR A 212 10.67 7.84 4.57
CA TYR A 212 10.55 7.48 5.97
C TYR A 212 9.94 6.10 6.10
N THR A 213 10.49 5.27 6.99
CA THR A 213 9.87 4.00 7.31
C THR A 213 8.58 4.20 8.08
N VAL A 214 7.62 3.31 7.82
CA VAL A 214 6.40 3.15 8.59
C VAL A 214 6.27 1.67 8.92
N SER A 215 6.45 1.32 10.19
CA SER A 215 6.62 -0.06 10.64
C SER A 215 5.42 -0.54 11.45
N ALA A 216 5.08 -1.82 11.29
CA ALA A 216 4.04 -2.50 12.04
C ALA A 216 4.41 -3.98 12.27
N LYS A 217 3.64 -4.67 13.12
CA LYS A 217 3.66 -6.13 13.20
C LYS A 217 2.34 -6.69 12.71
N ILE A 218 2.41 -7.82 12.03
CA ILE A 218 1.25 -8.60 11.59
C ILE A 218 1.41 -10.05 12.05
N LYS A 219 0.29 -10.75 12.21
CA LYS A 219 0.28 -12.19 12.43
C LYS A 219 0.01 -12.89 11.10
N ILE A 220 0.91 -13.77 10.68
CA ILE A 220 0.75 -14.62 9.50
C ILE A 220 -0.40 -15.60 9.76
N PRO A 221 -1.33 -15.83 8.82
CA PRO A 221 -2.47 -16.71 9.02
C PRO A 221 -2.03 -18.16 9.25
N ASP A 222 -2.93 -18.96 9.84
CA ASP A 222 -2.78 -20.42 9.94
C ASP A 222 -3.06 -21.10 8.57
N TYR A 223 -2.28 -20.71 7.56
CA TYR A 223 -2.39 -21.11 6.16
C TYR A 223 -1.01 -21.54 5.66
N VAL A 224 -0.94 -22.43 4.67
CA VAL A 224 0.32 -22.88 4.06
C VAL A 224 0.30 -22.69 2.56
N SER A 225 1.39 -22.17 2.02
CA SER A 225 1.63 -22.04 0.60
C SER A 225 3.13 -21.89 0.33
N GLU A 226 3.64 -22.68 -0.61
CA GLU A 226 5.03 -22.58 -1.07
C GLU A 226 5.31 -21.24 -1.77
N HIS A 227 4.29 -20.60 -2.34
CA HIS A 227 4.39 -19.29 -2.97
C HIS A 227 3.01 -18.62 -2.99
N THR A 228 2.84 -17.59 -2.16
CA THR A 228 1.67 -16.72 -2.11
C THR A 228 2.08 -15.25 -2.08
N LEU A 229 1.12 -14.35 -1.90
CA LEU A 229 1.32 -12.91 -1.93
C LEU A 229 0.88 -12.26 -0.61
N LEU A 230 1.71 -11.35 -0.11
CA LEU A 230 1.35 -10.36 0.88
C LEU A 230 1.07 -9.04 0.17
N SER A 231 -0.17 -8.57 0.16
CA SER A 231 -0.56 -7.31 -0.45
C SER A 231 -0.70 -6.20 0.59
N PHE A 232 -0.04 -5.07 0.33
CA PHE A 232 -0.15 -3.81 1.06
C PHE A 232 -1.12 -2.87 0.35
N LYS A 233 -2.03 -2.26 1.11
CA LYS A 233 -2.97 -1.23 0.65
C LYS A 233 -2.88 -0.03 1.58
N TRP A 234 -2.67 1.15 1.03
CA TRP A 234 -2.74 2.42 1.78
C TRP A 234 -3.75 3.36 1.13
N ASN A 235 -4.74 3.75 1.91
CA ASN A 235 -5.75 4.72 1.54
C ASN A 235 -5.38 6.09 2.10
N SER A 236 -5.24 7.05 1.19
CA SER A 236 -4.97 8.44 1.54
C SER A 236 -6.20 9.08 2.19
N PHE A 237 -5.96 9.82 3.28
CA PHE A 237 -6.99 10.72 3.84
C PHE A 237 -7.04 12.04 3.06
N GLN A 238 -5.87 12.61 2.73
CA GLN A 238 -5.77 13.94 2.12
C GLN A 238 -6.28 13.99 0.67
N THR A 239 -6.14 12.89 -0.07
CA THR A 239 -6.31 12.86 -1.54
C THR A 239 -7.12 11.63 -1.99
N PRO A 240 -7.77 11.68 -3.16
CA PRO A 240 -8.54 10.54 -3.71
C PRO A 240 -7.62 9.47 -4.34
N GLN A 241 -6.71 8.91 -3.52
CA GLN A 241 -5.59 8.08 -3.96
C GLN A 241 -5.44 6.84 -3.08
N VAL A 242 -5.13 5.70 -3.72
CA VAL A 242 -4.78 4.44 -3.05
C VAL A 242 -3.46 3.91 -3.59
N TYR A 243 -2.62 3.37 -2.72
CA TYR A 243 -1.31 2.78 -3.06
C TYR A 243 -1.35 1.29 -2.78
N LEU A 244 -1.04 0.50 -3.81
CA LEU A 244 -1.12 -0.96 -3.79
C LEU A 244 0.22 -1.52 -4.24
N THR A 245 0.80 -2.39 -3.42
CA THR A 245 2.00 -3.16 -3.78
C THR A 245 1.91 -4.54 -3.15
N CYS A 246 2.60 -5.53 -3.69
CA CYS A 246 2.61 -6.87 -3.11
C CYS A 246 4.02 -7.46 -3.06
N ALA A 247 4.26 -8.36 -2.11
CA ALA A 247 5.48 -9.13 -1.96
C ALA A 247 5.18 -10.62 -2.09
N ASP A 248 6.07 -11.34 -2.78
CA ASP A 248 6.03 -12.79 -2.90
C ASP A 248 6.58 -13.44 -1.63
N ILE A 249 5.78 -14.26 -0.95
CA ILE A 249 6.15 -14.91 0.32
C ILE A 249 5.83 -16.40 0.28
N ALA A 250 6.45 -17.17 1.17
CA ALA A 250 6.07 -18.55 1.46
C ALA A 250 5.59 -18.64 2.91
N ILE A 251 4.65 -19.54 3.17
CA ILE A 251 4.22 -19.91 4.51
C ILE A 251 4.26 -21.42 4.62
N SER A 252 5.19 -21.94 5.41
CA SER A 252 5.41 -23.39 5.52
C SER A 252 5.42 -23.86 6.97
N ALA A 253 4.76 -25.00 7.20
CA ALA A 253 4.89 -25.74 8.44
C ALA A 253 6.26 -26.42 8.40
N SER A 254 7.23 -25.86 9.12
CA SER A 254 8.58 -26.42 9.25
C SER A 254 8.55 -27.83 9.85
#